data_AF-A0A9D3LXG8-F1
#
_entry.id   AF-A0A9D3LXG8-F1
#
_cell.length_a   1.000
_cell.length_b   1.000
_cell.length_c   1.000
_cell.angle_alpha   90.00
_cell.angle_beta   90.00
_cell.angle_gamma   90.00
#
_symmetry.space_group_name_H-M   'P 1'
#
loop_
_entity.id
_entity.type
_entity.pdbx_description
1 polymer ?
#
loop_
_entity_poly.entity_id
_entity_poly.type
_entity_poly.pdbx_seq_one_letter_code
_entity_poly.pdbx_strand_id
1 'polypeptide(L)'
;MLLAGGRVVLALEGGHDLTSICDASEACVNALLGNEVEPLSQDVLQQKPCANAVRSLQRVLQIHGQYWQSVKCFVHTVELSYLGAQKRDCEETDTVNALASLSVGVLASKSLSDEPMEDQDDSM
;
A
#
# COMPACT_ATOMS: atom_id res chain seq x y z
N MET A 1 -3.15 4.88 17.35
CA MET A 1 -4.47 4.73 16.69
C MET A 1 -4.71 5.91 15.77
N LEU A 2 -5.06 5.69 14.50
CA LEU A 2 -4.99 6.71 13.44
C LEU A 2 -6.34 7.25 12.95
N LEU A 3 -7.44 6.53 13.21
CA LEU A 3 -8.77 6.90 12.73
C LEU A 3 -9.49 7.80 13.74
N ALA A 4 -10.44 8.62 13.25
CA ALA A 4 -11.27 9.52 14.06
C ALA A 4 -10.49 10.42 15.04
N GLY A 5 -9.23 10.75 14.72
CA GLY A 5 -8.36 11.51 15.61
C GLY A 5 -8.07 10.82 16.95
N GLY A 6 -8.05 9.47 16.98
CA GLY A 6 -7.76 8.68 18.17
C GLY A 6 -8.91 8.56 19.17
N ARG A 7 -10.10 9.10 18.87
CA ARG A 7 -11.28 8.97 19.73
C ARG A 7 -11.93 7.61 19.54
N VAL A 8 -11.58 6.66 20.40
CA VAL A 8 -12.09 5.29 20.40
C VAL A 8 -12.46 4.85 21.81
N VAL A 9 -13.51 4.04 21.93
CA VAL A 9 -13.92 3.34 23.14
C VAL A 9 -14.14 1.88 22.77
N LEU A 10 -13.56 0.96 23.55
CA LEU A 10 -13.79 -0.48 23.44
C LEU A 10 -14.78 -0.89 24.53
N ALA A 11 -15.79 -1.68 24.17
CA ALA A 11 -16.76 -2.27 25.10
C ALA A 11 -16.61 -3.79 25.10
N LEU A 12 -16.50 -4.39 26.29
CA LEU A 12 -16.43 -5.84 26.42
C LEU A 12 -17.79 -6.46 26.06
N GLU A 13 -17.79 -7.42 25.14
CA GLU A 13 -18.98 -8.16 24.74
C GLU A 13 -18.98 -9.57 25.32
N GLY A 14 -18.26 -10.50 24.68
CA GLY A 14 -18.15 -11.90 25.07
C GLY A 14 -16.73 -12.28 25.51
N GLY A 15 -16.57 -13.57 25.82
CA GLY A 15 -15.32 -14.14 26.30
C GLY A 15 -15.58 -15.02 27.52
N HIS A 16 -15.22 -16.30 27.42
CA HIS A 16 -15.51 -17.29 28.46
C HIS A 16 -14.29 -17.67 29.28
N ASP A 17 -13.13 -17.71 28.63
CA ASP A 17 -11.88 -18.07 29.27
C ASP A 17 -11.30 -16.84 29.99
N LEU A 18 -11.18 -16.91 31.31
CA LEU A 18 -10.76 -15.79 32.15
C LEU A 18 -9.35 -15.32 31.80
N THR A 19 -8.44 -16.24 31.52
CA THR A 19 -7.06 -15.92 31.14
C THR A 19 -7.05 -15.17 29.81
N SER A 20 -7.72 -15.70 28.80
CA SER A 20 -7.79 -15.09 27.46
C SER A 20 -8.39 -13.68 27.49
N ILE A 21 -9.45 -13.45 28.28
CA ILE A 21 -10.03 -12.10 28.38
C ILE A 21 -9.13 -11.13 29.13
N CYS A 22 -8.41 -11.59 30.17
CA CYS A 22 -7.48 -10.76 30.92
C CYS A 22 -6.29 -10.36 30.03
N ASP A 23 -5.66 -11.32 29.36
CA ASP A 23 -4.51 -11.08 28.48
C ASP A 23 -4.90 -10.14 27.32
N ALA A 24 -6.05 -10.37 26.69
CA ALA A 24 -6.54 -9.51 25.61
C ALA A 24 -6.89 -8.09 26.10
N SER A 25 -7.47 -7.97 27.30
CA SER A 25 -7.82 -6.68 27.90
C SER A 25 -6.57 -5.87 28.25
N GLU A 26 -5.55 -6.53 28.81
CA GLU A 26 -4.25 -5.92 29.10
C GLU A 26 -3.60 -5.39 27.81
N ALA A 27 -3.51 -6.22 26.77
CA ALA A 27 -2.94 -5.82 25.48
C ALA A 27 -3.69 -4.63 24.86
N CYS A 28 -5.03 -4.63 24.93
CA CYS A 28 -5.86 -3.55 24.41
C CYS A 28 -5.65 -2.23 25.17
N VAL A 29 -5.59 -2.27 26.51
CA VAL A 29 -5.34 -1.08 27.33
C VAL A 29 -3.92 -0.55 27.10
N ASN A 30 -2.93 -1.44 27.00
CA ASN A 30 -1.55 -1.04 26.65
C ASN A 30 -1.49 -0.29 25.31
N ALA A 31 -2.17 -0.80 24.28
CA ALA A 31 -2.25 -0.13 22.98
C ALA A 31 -2.99 1.22 23.04
N LEU A 32 -4.05 1.33 23.85
CA LEU A 32 -4.81 2.58 24.05
C LEU A 32 -3.99 3.67 24.76
N LEU A 33 -3.13 3.28 25.70
CA LEU A 33 -2.20 4.17 26.38
C LEU A 33 -1.04 4.63 25.49
N GLY A 34 -0.88 4.04 24.30
CA GLY A 34 0.23 4.32 23.39
C GLY A 34 1.56 3.69 23.83
N ASN A 35 1.50 2.68 24.70
CA ASN A 35 2.68 1.90 25.06
C ASN A 35 3.14 1.06 23.86
N GLU A 36 4.42 0.67 23.87
CA GLU A 36 4.92 -0.32 22.93
C GLU A 36 4.21 -1.66 23.16
N VAL A 37 3.65 -2.22 22.10
CA VAL A 37 2.95 -3.51 22.14
C VAL A 37 3.92 -4.59 21.69
N GLU A 38 3.86 -5.74 22.35
CA GLU A 38 4.70 -6.88 21.98
C GLU A 38 4.52 -7.22 20.50
N PRO A 39 5.61 -7.33 19.73
CA PRO A 39 5.53 -7.65 18.32
C PRO A 39 5.01 -9.07 18.11
N LEU A 40 4.25 -9.26 17.04
CA LEU A 40 3.82 -10.59 16.62
C LEU A 40 5.03 -11.45 16.26
N SER A 41 4.94 -12.76 16.54
CA SER A 41 5.99 -13.69 16.20
C SER A 41 6.22 -13.77 14.69
N GLN A 42 7.46 -14.07 14.30
CA GLN A 42 7.85 -14.15 12.89
C GLN A 42 7.03 -15.21 12.12
N ASP A 43 6.66 -16.31 12.78
CA ASP A 43 5.83 -17.36 12.21
C ASP A 43 4.43 -16.82 11.85
N VAL A 44 3.80 -16.06 12.75
CA VAL A 44 2.48 -15.43 12.50
C VAL A 44 2.57 -14.44 11.34
N LEU A 45 3.63 -13.64 11.27
CA LEU A 45 3.83 -12.66 10.20
C LEU A 45 4.06 -13.31 8.82
N GLN A 46 4.62 -14.52 8.78
CA GLN A 46 4.82 -15.30 7.55
C GLN A 46 3.63 -16.20 7.19
N GLN A 47 2.77 -16.51 8.16
CA GLN A 47 1.63 -17.38 7.96
C GLN A 47 0.63 -16.76 6.99
N LYS A 48 0.21 -17.56 6.00
CA LYS A 48 -0.90 -17.20 5.12
C LYS A 48 -2.24 -17.44 5.83
N PRO A 49 -3.26 -16.61 5.58
CA PRO A 49 -4.61 -16.89 6.06
C PRO A 49 -5.09 -18.27 5.60
N CYS A 50 -5.88 -18.95 6.43
CA CYS A 50 -6.42 -20.25 6.05
C CYS A 50 -7.42 -20.13 4.89
N ALA A 51 -7.62 -21.21 4.12
CA ALA A 51 -8.46 -21.20 2.93
C ALA A 51 -9.90 -20.72 3.17
N ASN A 52 -10.46 -20.99 4.36
CA ASN A 52 -11.80 -20.52 4.72
C ASN A 52 -11.83 -19.01 4.97
N ALA A 53 -10.78 -18.44 5.58
CA ALA A 53 -10.66 -17.00 5.77
C ALA A 53 -10.52 -16.28 4.41
N VAL A 54 -9.68 -16.82 3.51
CA VAL A 54 -9.50 -16.30 2.15
C VAL A 54 -10.85 -16.26 1.41
N ARG A 55 -11.58 -17.37 1.37
CA ARG A 55 -12.87 -17.45 0.68
C ARG A 55 -13.89 -16.45 1.25
N SER A 56 -13.91 -16.32 2.58
CA SER A 56 -14.84 -15.41 3.27
C SER A 56 -14.52 -13.95 2.94
N LEU A 57 -13.24 -13.56 2.99
CA LEU A 57 -12.79 -12.21 2.65
C LEU A 57 -13.03 -11.88 1.17
N GLN A 58 -12.72 -12.80 0.25
CA GLN A 58 -13.03 -12.63 -1.18
C GLN A 58 -14.52 -12.39 -1.41
N ARG A 59 -15.39 -13.13 -0.70
CA ARG A 59 -16.84 -12.93 -0.81
C ARG A 59 -17.28 -11.55 -0.31
N VAL A 60 -16.74 -11.10 0.83
CA VAL A 60 -17.01 -9.75 1.37
C VAL A 60 -16.57 -8.68 0.37
N LEU A 61 -15.35 -8.78 -0.18
CA LEU A 61 -14.83 -7.83 -1.17
C LEU A 61 -15.68 -7.81 -2.45
N GLN A 62 -16.14 -8.96 -2.92
CA GLN A 62 -17.01 -9.04 -4.10
C GLN A 62 -18.34 -8.28 -3.89
N ILE A 63 -18.95 -8.42 -2.71
CA ILE A 63 -20.23 -7.76 -2.40
C ILE A 63 -20.00 -6.26 -2.18
N HIS A 64 -19.04 -5.90 -1.32
CA HIS A 64 -18.81 -4.52 -0.91
C HIS A 64 -18.12 -3.68 -1.99
N GLY A 65 -17.40 -4.29 -2.92
CA GLY A 65 -16.76 -3.58 -4.03
C GLY A 65 -17.73 -2.79 -4.90
N GLN A 66 -19.02 -3.13 -4.91
CA GLN A 66 -20.03 -2.33 -5.62
C GLN A 66 -20.23 -0.94 -5.01
N TYR A 67 -19.99 -0.81 -3.70
CA TYR A 67 -20.28 0.39 -2.92
C TYR A 67 -19.00 1.14 -2.49
N TRP A 68 -17.87 0.42 -2.37
CA TRP A 68 -16.62 0.97 -1.86
C TRP A 68 -15.50 0.74 -2.87
N GLN A 69 -15.03 1.81 -3.52
CA GLN A 69 -13.95 1.69 -4.49
C GLN A 69 -12.62 1.30 -3.85
N SER A 70 -12.39 1.73 -2.62
CA SER A 70 -11.17 1.46 -1.84
C SER A 70 -10.90 -0.03 -1.65
N VAL A 71 -11.91 -0.90 -1.68
CA VAL A 71 -11.71 -2.33 -1.42
C VAL A 71 -11.41 -3.16 -2.67
N LYS A 72 -11.63 -2.61 -3.87
CA LYS A 72 -11.49 -3.38 -5.13
C LYS A 72 -10.06 -3.82 -5.43
N CYS A 73 -9.06 -3.03 -5.05
CA CYS A 73 -7.65 -3.34 -5.31
C CYS A 73 -7.14 -4.55 -4.50
N PHE A 74 -7.82 -4.95 -3.44
CA PHE A 74 -7.32 -5.96 -2.50
C PHE A 74 -7.79 -7.40 -2.79
N VAL A 75 -8.60 -7.63 -3.83
CA VAL A 75 -9.14 -8.97 -4.13
C VAL A 75 -8.04 -10.03 -4.30
N HIS A 76 -6.91 -9.64 -4.90
CA HIS A 76 -5.79 -10.54 -5.18
C HIS A 76 -4.74 -10.60 -4.06
N THR A 77 -4.89 -9.81 -2.99
CA THR A 77 -3.89 -9.75 -1.90
C THR A 77 -4.30 -10.55 -0.67
N VAL A 78 -5.56 -10.99 -0.60
CA VAL A 78 -6.14 -11.73 0.54
C VAL A 78 -5.38 -13.01 0.91
N GLU A 79 -4.71 -13.65 -0.07
CA GLU A 79 -3.95 -14.89 0.14
C GLU A 79 -2.53 -14.68 0.65
N LEU A 80 -2.06 -13.44 0.69
CA LEU A 80 -0.71 -13.11 1.12
C LEU A 80 -0.63 -13.14 2.64
N SER A 81 0.55 -13.50 3.16
CA SER A 81 0.89 -13.24 4.55
C SER A 81 1.16 -11.75 4.76
N TYR A 82 1.25 -11.31 6.02
CA TYR A 82 1.55 -9.91 6.34
C TYR A 82 2.85 -9.45 5.66
N LEU A 83 3.94 -10.23 5.78
CA LEU A 83 5.22 -9.88 5.13
C LEU A 83 5.13 -9.92 3.60
N GLY A 84 4.30 -10.82 3.04
CA GLY A 84 4.06 -10.88 1.59
C GLY A 84 3.32 -9.64 1.08
N ALA A 85 2.34 -9.14 1.83
CA ALA A 85 1.62 -7.92 1.50
C ALA A 85 2.51 -6.68 1.63
N GLN A 86 3.27 -6.56 2.73
CA GLN A 86 4.17 -5.41 2.96
C GLN A 86 5.23 -5.25 1.86
N LYS A 87 5.81 -6.35 1.37
CA LYS A 87 6.80 -6.31 0.29
C LYS A 87 6.23 -5.80 -1.02
N ARG A 88 5.01 -6.22 -1.37
CA ARG A 88 4.32 -5.74 -2.58
C ARG A 88 4.11 -4.24 -2.52
N ASP A 89 3.64 -3.72 -1.39
CA ASP A 89 3.37 -2.29 -1.24
C ASP A 89 4.66 -1.48 -1.44
N CYS A 90 5.79 -1.97 -0.90
CA CYS A 90 7.11 -1.39 -1.14
C CYS A 90 7.47 -1.39 -2.64
N GLU A 91 7.40 -2.56 -3.29
CA GLU A 91 7.74 -2.71 -4.71
C GLU A 91 6.87 -1.80 -5.61
N GLU A 92 5.56 -1.71 -5.35
CA GLU A 92 4.67 -0.83 -6.09
C GLU A 92 5.08 0.64 -5.90
N THR A 93 5.34 1.08 -4.66
CA THR A 93 5.78 2.46 -4.41
C THR A 93 7.14 2.77 -5.02
N ASP A 94 8.07 1.82 -5.00
CA ASP A 94 9.42 1.96 -5.57
C ASP A 94 9.35 2.13 -7.08
N THR A 95 8.50 1.35 -7.76
CA THR A 95 8.31 1.49 -9.22
C THR A 95 7.70 2.83 -9.59
N VAL A 96 6.71 3.32 -8.84
CA VAL A 96 6.10 4.64 -9.08
C VAL A 96 7.13 5.75 -8.87
N ASN A 97 7.94 5.66 -7.82
CA ASN A 97 8.98 6.65 -7.53
C ASN A 97 10.07 6.66 -8.63
N ALA A 98 10.44 5.49 -9.14
CA ALA A 98 11.38 5.37 -10.27
C ALA A 98 10.81 5.97 -11.56
N LEU A 99 9.52 5.73 -11.86
CA LEU A 99 8.85 6.31 -13.03
C LEU A 99 8.74 7.84 -12.94
N ALA A 100 8.44 8.38 -11.75
CA ALA A 100 8.42 9.82 -11.52
C ALA A 100 9.79 10.48 -11.71
N SER A 101 10.88 9.73 -11.56
CA SER A 101 12.25 10.20 -11.74
C SER A 101 12.70 10.26 -13.20
N LEU A 102 11.91 9.73 -14.15
CA LEU A 102 12.19 9.81 -15.58
C LEU A 102 11.87 11.21 -16.11
N SER A 103 12.91 12.03 -16.29
CA SER A 103 12.78 13.32 -16.98
C SER A 103 12.76 13.12 -18.49
N VAL A 104 11.71 13.61 -19.16
CA VAL A 104 11.64 13.65 -20.62
C VAL A 104 12.49 14.82 -21.11
N GLY A 105 13.74 14.53 -21.46
CA GLY A 105 14.55 15.46 -22.22
C GLY A 105 13.90 15.71 -23.57
N VAL A 106 13.25 16.87 -23.74
CA VAL A 106 12.85 17.35 -25.06
C VAL A 106 14.14 17.52 -25.85
N LEU A 107 14.38 16.62 -26.80
CA LEU A 107 15.37 16.87 -27.84
C LEU A 107 14.86 18.08 -28.60
N ALA A 108 15.35 19.27 -28.23
CA ALA A 108 15.23 20.44 -29.07
C ALA A 108 15.87 20.05 -30.40
N SER A 109 15.04 19.72 -31.38
CA SER A 109 15.44 19.63 -32.77
C SER A 109 15.99 21.00 -33.12
N LYS A 110 17.32 21.15 -33.01
CA LYS A 110 18.04 22.23 -33.68
C LYS A 110 17.65 22.10 -35.14
N SER A 111 16.75 22.96 -35.59
CA SER A 111 16.58 23.22 -37.01
C SER A 111 17.97 23.52 -37.54
N LEU A 112 18.45 22.67 -38.44
CA LEU A 112 19.62 22.95 -39.25
C LEU A 112 19.37 24.33 -39.89
N SER A 113 20.17 25.31 -39.50
CA SER A 113 20.22 26.59 -40.18
C SER A 113 20.79 26.33 -41.56
N ASP A 114 19.95 26.46 -42.60
CA ASP A 114 20.37 26.58 -43.99
C ASP A 114 21.43 27.68 -44.09
N GLU A 115 22.62 27.35 -44.57
CA GLU A 115 23.60 28.35 -44.98
C GLU A 115 23.18 28.92 -46.36
N PRO A 116 23.22 30.24 -46.56
CA PRO A 116 22.97 30.83 -47.86
C PRO A 116 24.18 30.62 -48.77
N MET A 117 23.97 30.09 -49.97
CA MET A 117 24.98 30.09 -51.03
C MET A 117 25.23 31.54 -51.49
N GLU A 118 26.46 32.01 -51.37
CA GLU A 118 26.89 33.25 -52.00
C GLU A 118 27.14 33.00 -53.49
N ASP A 119 26.23 33.47 -54.33
CA ASP A 119 26.49 33.70 -55.75
C ASP A 119 27.46 34.87 -55.87
N GLN A 120 28.71 34.60 -56.28
CA GLN A 120 29.62 35.62 -56.77
C GLN A 120 29.46 35.72 -58.29
N ASP A 121 28.61 36.66 -58.70
CA ASP A 121 28.64 37.25 -60.05
C ASP A 121 29.80 38.25 -60.17
N ASP A 122 30.49 38.11 -61.31
CA ASP A 122 31.51 38.92 -61.98
C ASP A 122 31.77 40.38 -61.54
N SER A 123 33.05 40.76 -61.53
CA SER A 123 33.54 42.01 -62.17
C SER A 123 35.08 42.06 -62.34
N MET A 124 35.47 42.21 -63.63
CA MET A 124 36.74 42.68 -64.24
C MET A 124 37.99 41.79 -64.25
#